data_AF-A0A2X2J717-F1
#
_entry.id   AF-A0A2X2J717-F1
#
_cell.length_a   1.000
_cell.length_b   1.000
_cell.length_c   1.000
_cell.angle_alpha   90.00
_cell.angle_beta   90.00
_cell.angle_gamma   90.00
#
_symmetry.space_group_name_H-M   'P 1'
#
loop_
_entity.id
_entity.type
_entity.pdbx_description
1 polymer ?
#
loop_
_entity_poly.entity_id
_entity_poly.type
_entity_poly.pdbx_seq_one_letter_code
_entity_poly.pdbx_strand_id
1 'polypeptide(L)'
;MQLKGAHDGYSCQQLLSIISNPTQSDICRKIYWDRGITAVFKKTALSGDEESIELLHNIALGYDEFGKKAEDILYHIVRNPTNETLSIIRLIKNACLKLYNLAHTATNSHLKPTGPDNSDVLLFKKLFSPSKLMTIIGDEIPLISEKQSLSKVLLNDENNELSDGTNFWDKNRQLTTDEIACYLQKIAANAKNTQVNYPTGLYVPYSTRTHLEDALNENIKSDPSWPNEVQLFPINTGGHWILVSLQKIVNKKIINYK
;
A
#
# COMPACT_ATOMS: atom_id res chain seq x y z
N MET A 1 32.17 -9.93 -0.35
CA MET A 1 31.87 -9.85 1.09
C MET A 1 30.86 -10.94 1.42
N GLN A 2 31.30 -12.03 2.05
CA GLN A 2 30.48 -13.22 2.34
C GLN A 2 29.50 -12.91 3.49
N LEU A 3 28.22 -13.22 3.31
CA LEU A 3 27.29 -13.24 4.44
C LEU A 3 27.58 -14.49 5.27
N LYS A 4 28.07 -14.31 6.49
CA LYS A 4 27.75 -15.22 7.59
C LYS A 4 26.22 -15.28 7.65
N GLY A 5 25.65 -16.38 7.18
CA GLY A 5 24.21 -16.49 6.92
C GLY A 5 23.84 -17.24 5.63
N ALA A 6 24.79 -17.55 4.74
CA ALA A 6 24.61 -18.61 3.75
C ALA A 6 24.73 -19.98 4.45
N HIS A 7 23.81 -20.27 5.37
CA HIS A 7 23.79 -21.54 6.07
C HIS A 7 23.03 -22.54 5.20
N ASP A 8 23.80 -23.42 4.56
CA ASP A 8 23.46 -24.58 3.71
C ASP A 8 23.97 -24.49 2.26
N GLY A 9 24.93 -23.61 1.94
CA GLY A 9 25.70 -23.69 0.68
C GLY A 9 24.97 -23.27 -0.61
N TYR A 10 23.71 -22.85 -0.50
CA TYR A 10 22.92 -22.35 -1.64
C TYR A 10 23.05 -20.83 -1.83
N SER A 11 23.11 -20.38 -3.08
CA SER A 11 23.04 -18.96 -3.46
C SER A 11 21.59 -18.44 -3.35
N CYS A 12 21.40 -17.11 -3.28
CA CYS A 12 20.06 -16.51 -3.26
C CYS A 12 19.23 -16.91 -4.49
N GLN A 13 19.85 -17.02 -5.67
CA GLN A 13 19.20 -17.47 -6.89
C GLN A 13 18.76 -18.95 -6.81
N GLN A 14 19.57 -19.83 -6.22
CA GLN A 14 19.20 -21.23 -6.00
C GLN A 14 18.03 -21.38 -5.03
N LEU A 15 17.98 -20.56 -3.98
CA LEU A 15 16.87 -20.55 -3.04
C LEU A 15 15.57 -20.03 -3.69
N LEU A 16 15.66 -19.00 -4.53
CA LEU A 16 14.50 -18.46 -5.22
C LEU A 16 13.95 -19.42 -6.27
N SER A 17 14.81 -20.13 -7.02
CA SER A 17 14.37 -21.11 -8.01
C SER A 17 13.64 -22.31 -7.36
N ILE A 18 14.09 -22.70 -6.16
CA ILE A 18 13.44 -23.70 -5.30
C ILE A 18 12.05 -23.20 -4.88
N ILE A 19 11.94 -21.94 -4.44
CA ILE A 19 10.68 -21.37 -3.93
C ILE A 19 9.68 -21.09 -5.07
N SER A 20 10.16 -20.67 -6.23
CA SER A 20 9.32 -20.43 -7.41
C SER A 20 8.74 -21.70 -8.02
N ASN A 21 9.22 -22.89 -7.64
CA ASN A 21 8.71 -24.15 -8.16
C ASN A 21 7.48 -24.61 -7.34
N PRO A 22 6.28 -24.69 -7.93
CA PRO A 22 5.07 -25.16 -7.25
C PRO A 22 5.07 -26.67 -6.95
N THR A 23 5.96 -27.45 -7.57
CA THR A 23 6.06 -28.91 -7.37
C THR A 23 7.07 -29.31 -6.30
N GLN A 24 7.88 -28.37 -5.79
CA GLN A 24 8.77 -28.65 -4.66
C GLN A 24 8.01 -28.53 -3.33
N SER A 25 7.88 -29.69 -2.68
CA SER A 25 7.21 -29.99 -1.41
C SER A 25 7.00 -28.80 -0.48
N ASP A 26 5.77 -28.66 0.01
CA ASP A 26 5.36 -27.76 1.09
C ASP A 26 6.32 -27.76 2.28
N ILE A 27 7.06 -28.85 2.50
CA ILE A 27 8.08 -29.00 3.54
C ILE A 27 9.27 -28.04 3.31
N CYS A 28 9.76 -27.91 2.06
CA CYS A 28 10.85 -26.98 1.74
C CYS A 28 10.39 -25.54 1.98
N ARG A 29 9.19 -25.18 1.52
CA ARG A 29 8.59 -23.87 1.79
C ARG A 29 8.46 -23.61 3.30
N LYS A 30 7.95 -24.57 4.08
CA LYS A 30 7.80 -24.46 5.54
C LYS A 30 9.14 -24.29 6.28
N ILE A 31 10.21 -24.95 5.83
CA ILE A 31 11.55 -24.82 6.42
C ILE A 31 12.16 -23.42 6.15
N TYR A 32 11.96 -22.85 4.95
CA TYR A 32 12.47 -21.51 4.64
C TYR A 32 11.66 -20.38 5.29
N TRP A 33 10.38 -20.61 5.57
CA TRP A 33 9.53 -19.67 6.31
C TRP A 33 10.12 -19.32 7.69
N ASP A 34 10.64 -20.31 8.40
CA ASP A 34 11.18 -20.19 9.76
C ASP A 34 12.60 -19.59 9.80
N ARG A 35 13.30 -19.55 8.66
CA ARG A 35 14.75 -19.27 8.57
C ARG A 35 15.15 -17.94 7.92
N GLY A 36 14.24 -16.96 7.89
CA GLY A 36 14.60 -15.60 7.45
C GLY A 36 14.39 -15.30 5.97
N ILE A 37 13.35 -15.87 5.36
CA ILE A 37 13.00 -15.63 3.95
C ILE A 37 12.88 -14.15 3.57
N THR A 38 12.41 -13.31 4.49
CA THR A 38 12.33 -11.85 4.30
C THR A 38 13.70 -11.24 4.02
N ALA A 39 14.76 -11.71 4.68
CA ALA A 39 16.12 -11.24 4.46
C ALA A 39 16.64 -11.68 3.09
N VAL A 40 16.29 -12.90 2.65
CA VAL A 40 16.63 -13.40 1.31
C VAL A 40 15.96 -12.54 0.25
N PHE A 41 14.63 -12.38 0.29
CA PHE A 41 13.90 -11.55 -0.66
C PHE A 41 14.38 -10.09 -0.68
N LYS A 42 14.68 -9.50 0.48
CA LYS A 42 15.24 -8.15 0.54
C LYS A 42 16.59 -8.07 -0.14
N LYS A 43 17.48 -9.03 0.11
CA LYS A 43 18.80 -9.08 -0.54
C LYS A 43 18.68 -9.31 -2.05
N THR A 44 17.75 -10.16 -2.47
CA THR A 44 17.41 -10.42 -3.87
C THR A 44 16.91 -9.16 -4.58
N ALA A 45 16.03 -8.38 -3.96
CA ALA A 45 15.60 -7.12 -4.55
C ALA A 45 16.77 -6.12 -4.64
N LEU A 46 17.65 -6.11 -3.62
CA LEU A 46 18.76 -5.17 -3.51
C LEU A 46 20.03 -5.58 -4.27
N SER A 47 20.10 -6.78 -4.85
CA SER A 47 21.24 -7.20 -5.68
C SER A 47 21.34 -6.38 -6.97
N GLY A 48 20.21 -5.82 -7.42
CA GLY A 48 20.12 -5.03 -8.64
C GLY A 48 20.31 -5.85 -9.92
N ASP A 49 20.24 -7.18 -9.84
CA ASP A 49 20.24 -8.05 -11.02
C ASP A 49 18.81 -8.28 -11.52
N GLU A 50 18.63 -8.18 -12.84
CA GLU A 50 17.33 -8.21 -13.50
C GLU A 50 16.63 -9.56 -13.30
N GLU A 51 17.37 -10.67 -13.41
CA GLU A 51 16.85 -12.03 -13.25
C GLU A 51 16.27 -12.27 -11.84
N SER A 52 16.97 -11.84 -10.79
CA SER A 52 16.50 -11.92 -9.41
C SER A 52 15.27 -11.06 -9.15
N ILE A 53 15.23 -9.87 -9.74
CA ILE A 53 14.07 -8.98 -9.63
C ILE A 53 12.86 -9.60 -10.35
N GLU A 54 13.03 -10.15 -11.56
CA GLU A 54 11.98 -10.84 -12.29
C GLU A 54 11.47 -12.08 -11.53
N LEU A 55 12.38 -12.87 -10.97
CA LEU A 55 12.04 -14.03 -10.14
C LEU A 55 11.27 -13.63 -8.88
N LEU A 56 11.65 -12.53 -8.23
CA LEU A 56 10.93 -12.01 -7.07
C LEU A 56 9.52 -11.51 -7.44
N HIS A 57 9.34 -10.91 -8.62
CA HIS A 57 8.01 -10.56 -9.11
C HIS A 57 7.16 -11.80 -9.39
N ASN A 58 7.73 -12.87 -9.96
CA ASN A 58 7.03 -14.12 -10.18
C ASN A 58 6.54 -14.73 -8.86
N ILE A 59 7.37 -14.69 -7.81
CA ILE A 59 6.95 -15.09 -6.46
C ILE A 59 5.82 -14.17 -5.97
N ALA A 60 5.93 -12.85 -6.17
CA ALA A 60 4.95 -11.87 -5.72
C ALA A 60 3.55 -12.04 -6.35
N LEU A 61 3.43 -12.68 -7.51
CA LEU A 61 2.13 -13.04 -8.11
C LEU A 61 1.36 -14.08 -7.27
N GLY A 62 2.06 -14.87 -6.45
CA GLY A 62 1.47 -15.89 -5.57
C GLY A 62 0.52 -15.30 -4.53
N TYR A 63 -0.62 -15.95 -4.32
CA TYR A 63 -1.60 -15.59 -3.27
C TYR A 63 -1.27 -16.17 -1.90
N ASP A 64 -0.22 -16.99 -1.82
CA ASP A 64 0.28 -17.54 -0.57
C ASP A 64 1.05 -16.49 0.24
N GLU A 65 1.48 -16.89 1.44
CA GLU A 65 2.20 -15.99 2.33
C GLU A 65 3.57 -15.55 1.76
N PHE A 66 4.19 -16.36 0.88
CA PHE A 66 5.43 -16.02 0.20
C PHE A 66 5.22 -14.90 -0.81
N GLY A 67 4.20 -15.03 -1.66
CA GLY A 67 3.88 -14.00 -2.63
C GLY A 67 3.47 -12.70 -1.96
N LYS A 68 2.72 -12.75 -0.86
CA LYS A 68 2.44 -11.55 -0.04
C LYS A 68 3.71 -10.91 0.52
N LYS A 69 4.65 -11.69 1.07
CA LYS A 69 5.93 -11.15 1.57
C LYS A 69 6.80 -10.56 0.46
N ALA A 70 6.89 -11.21 -0.69
CA ALA A 70 7.64 -10.71 -1.84
C ALA A 70 7.06 -9.39 -2.36
N GLU A 71 5.73 -9.34 -2.51
CA GLU A 71 4.97 -8.14 -2.87
C GLU A 71 5.20 -7.00 -1.87
N ASP A 72 5.16 -7.28 -0.56
CA ASP A 72 5.40 -6.29 0.50
C ASP A 72 6.80 -5.68 0.43
N ILE A 73 7.83 -6.49 0.12
CA ILE A 73 9.22 -6.04 0.00
C ILE A 73 9.40 -5.15 -1.22
N LEU A 74 8.89 -5.57 -2.38
CA LEU A 74 8.93 -4.78 -3.62
C LEU A 74 8.25 -3.43 -3.40
N TYR A 75 7.05 -3.44 -2.82
CA TYR A 75 6.29 -2.24 -2.50
C TYR A 75 7.03 -1.32 -1.53
N HIS A 76 7.60 -1.88 -0.47
CA HIS A 76 8.34 -1.09 0.52
C HIS A 76 9.55 -0.38 -0.10
N ILE A 77 10.31 -1.06 -0.97
CA ILE A 77 11.47 -0.46 -1.66
C ILE A 77 11.02 0.67 -2.59
N VAL A 78 9.96 0.46 -3.37
CA VAL A 78 9.44 1.48 -4.31
C VAL A 78 8.88 2.69 -3.57
N ARG A 79 8.18 2.50 -2.45
CA ARG A 79 7.53 3.59 -1.69
C ARG A 79 8.45 4.36 -0.76
N ASN A 80 9.60 3.80 -0.38
CA ASN A 80 10.56 4.44 0.51
C ASN A 80 11.94 4.54 -0.18
N PRO A 81 12.06 5.36 -1.24
CA PRO A 81 13.30 5.49 -1.97
C PRO A 81 14.41 6.06 -1.09
N THR A 82 15.56 5.38 -1.11
CA THR A 82 16.85 5.88 -0.64
C THR A 82 17.78 6.10 -1.83
N ASN A 83 18.83 6.91 -1.67
CA ASN A 83 19.83 7.15 -2.73
C ASN A 83 20.41 5.84 -3.29
N GLU A 84 20.60 4.82 -2.44
CA GLU A 84 21.15 3.51 -2.82
C GLU A 84 20.16 2.68 -3.65
N THR A 85 18.85 2.92 -3.51
CA THR A 85 17.80 2.12 -4.15
C THR A 85 17.27 2.71 -5.45
N LEU A 86 17.65 3.92 -5.85
CA LEU A 86 17.06 4.59 -7.04
C LEU A 86 17.23 3.78 -8.33
N SER A 87 18.41 3.22 -8.57
CA SER A 87 18.68 2.37 -9.73
C SER A 87 17.87 1.08 -9.70
N ILE A 88 17.74 0.47 -8.52
CA ILE A 88 16.97 -0.76 -8.27
C ILE A 88 15.47 -0.51 -8.46
N ILE A 89 14.95 0.62 -7.99
CA ILE A 89 13.54 1.00 -8.13
C ILE A 89 13.15 1.04 -9.61
N ARG A 90 14.02 1.58 -10.48
CA ARG A 90 13.79 1.57 -11.93
C ARG A 90 13.72 0.14 -12.48
N LEU A 91 14.58 -0.77 -12.03
CA LEU A 91 14.54 -2.17 -12.46
C LEU A 91 13.26 -2.87 -11.99
N ILE A 92 12.84 -2.65 -10.74
CA ILE A 92 11.60 -3.19 -10.18
C ILE A 92 10.40 -2.72 -11.01
N LYS A 93 10.31 -1.41 -11.25
CA LYS A 93 9.25 -0.79 -12.05
C LYS A 93 9.19 -1.35 -13.48
N ASN A 94 10.35 -1.46 -14.14
CA ASN A 94 10.45 -2.03 -15.47
C ASN A 94 10.02 -3.51 -15.53
N ALA A 95 10.47 -4.33 -14.57
CA ALA A 95 10.08 -5.74 -14.50
C ALA A 95 8.56 -5.90 -14.28
N CYS A 96 7.97 -5.08 -13.40
CA CYS A 96 6.54 -5.05 -13.17
C CYS A 96 5.77 -4.66 -14.45
N LEU A 97 6.24 -3.63 -15.17
CA LEU A 97 5.66 -3.20 -16.45
C LEU A 97 5.72 -4.29 -17.53
N LYS A 98 6.86 -4.99 -17.66
CA LYS A 98 6.99 -6.14 -18.58
C LYS A 98 5.93 -7.22 -18.28
N LEU A 99 5.75 -7.57 -17.00
CA LEU A 99 4.79 -8.59 -16.59
C LEU A 99 3.34 -8.22 -16.91
N TYR A 100 2.97 -6.96 -16.75
CA TYR A 100 1.65 -6.51 -17.14
C TYR A 100 1.46 -6.45 -18.64
N ASN A 101 2.44 -6.01 -19.41
CA ASN A 101 2.32 -6.04 -20.88
C ASN A 101 2.13 -7.48 -21.37
N LEU A 102 2.81 -8.44 -20.75
CA LEU A 102 2.60 -9.87 -20.99
C LEU A 102 1.18 -10.30 -20.62
N ALA A 103 0.71 -9.94 -19.42
CA ALA A 103 -0.63 -10.26 -18.94
C ALA A 103 -1.75 -9.64 -19.79
N HIS A 104 -1.57 -8.39 -20.20
CA HIS A 104 -2.48 -7.64 -21.05
C HIS A 104 -2.55 -8.27 -22.45
N THR A 105 -1.41 -8.66 -23.02
CA THR A 105 -1.35 -9.39 -24.29
C THR A 105 -2.04 -10.75 -24.19
N ALA A 106 -1.81 -11.51 -23.12
CA ALA A 106 -2.46 -12.79 -22.89
C ALA A 106 -3.98 -12.65 -22.77
N THR A 107 -4.45 -11.64 -22.03
CA THR A 107 -5.88 -11.38 -21.77
C THR A 107 -6.64 -10.86 -23.00
N ASN A 108 -5.97 -10.07 -23.85
CA ASN A 108 -6.56 -9.50 -25.08
C ASN A 108 -6.31 -10.34 -26.34
N SER A 109 -5.52 -11.42 -26.26
CA SER A 109 -5.30 -12.30 -27.40
C SER A 109 -6.59 -13.05 -27.76
N HIS A 110 -6.84 -13.22 -29.07
CA HIS A 110 -7.94 -14.04 -29.58
C HIS A 110 -7.83 -15.53 -29.23
N LEU A 111 -6.72 -15.93 -28.61
CA LEU A 111 -6.50 -17.24 -28.01
C LEU A 111 -6.91 -17.18 -26.53
N LYS A 112 -8.19 -16.86 -26.25
CA LYS A 112 -8.75 -17.18 -24.94
C LYS A 112 -8.55 -18.68 -24.72
N PRO A 113 -8.03 -19.14 -23.57
CA PRO A 113 -8.13 -20.55 -23.23
C PRO A 113 -9.62 -20.87 -23.20
N THR A 114 -10.09 -21.61 -24.20
CA THR A 114 -11.48 -22.10 -24.29
C THR A 114 -11.72 -23.30 -23.38
N GLY A 115 -10.79 -23.60 -22.48
CA GLY A 115 -10.91 -24.63 -21.46
C GLY A 115 -11.44 -24.05 -20.13
N PRO A 116 -12.01 -24.91 -19.26
CA PRO A 116 -12.50 -24.51 -17.93
C PRO A 116 -11.41 -24.02 -16.97
N ASP A 117 -10.13 -24.12 -17.36
CA ASP A 117 -8.99 -23.67 -16.58
C ASP A 117 -8.68 -22.20 -16.88
N ASN A 118 -9.28 -21.32 -16.08
CA ASN A 118 -8.94 -19.90 -15.97
C ASN A 118 -7.54 -19.67 -15.33
N SER A 119 -6.57 -20.56 -15.53
CA SER A 119 -5.29 -20.58 -14.81
C SER A 119 -4.43 -19.34 -15.06
N ASP A 120 -4.35 -18.86 -16.30
CA ASP A 120 -3.59 -17.65 -16.65
C ASP A 120 -4.26 -16.36 -16.15
N VAL A 121 -5.60 -16.34 -16.16
CA VAL A 121 -6.40 -15.25 -15.58
C VAL A 121 -6.20 -15.22 -14.06
N LEU A 122 -6.09 -16.38 -13.41
CA LEU A 122 -5.76 -16.50 -11.99
C LEU A 122 -4.31 -16.10 -11.69
N LEU A 123 -3.36 -16.42 -12.59
CA LEU A 123 -1.93 -16.12 -12.43
C LEU A 123 -1.67 -14.61 -12.38
N PHE A 124 -2.32 -13.84 -13.27
CA PHE A 124 -2.14 -12.39 -13.34
C PHE A 124 -3.21 -11.60 -12.59
N LYS A 125 -4.11 -12.25 -11.87
CA LYS A 125 -5.21 -11.59 -11.16
C LYS A 125 -4.73 -10.49 -10.23
N LYS A 126 -3.56 -10.61 -9.59
CA LYS A 126 -2.97 -9.54 -8.76
C LYS A 126 -2.71 -8.25 -9.55
N LEU A 127 -2.35 -8.33 -10.83
CA LEU A 127 -2.08 -7.15 -11.66
C LEU A 127 -3.36 -6.39 -12.05
N PHE A 128 -4.52 -7.04 -11.94
CA PHE A 128 -5.84 -6.47 -12.26
C PHE A 128 -6.80 -6.54 -11.06
N SER A 129 -6.26 -6.48 -9.84
CA SER A 129 -7.04 -6.43 -8.60
C SER A 129 -6.36 -5.48 -7.61
N PRO A 130 -7.08 -4.98 -6.57
CA PRO A 130 -6.49 -4.16 -5.52
C PRO A 130 -5.30 -4.85 -4.83
N SER A 131 -4.10 -4.59 -5.33
CA SER A 131 -2.84 -5.20 -4.87
C SER A 131 -1.73 -4.16 -4.86
N LYS A 132 -0.67 -4.43 -4.10
CA LYS A 132 0.49 -3.54 -4.06
C LYS A 132 1.24 -3.61 -5.40
N LEU A 133 1.27 -4.76 -6.07
CA LEU A 133 1.82 -4.85 -7.44
C LEU A 133 1.07 -3.93 -8.42
N MET A 134 -0.27 -3.91 -8.38
CA MET A 134 -1.06 -3.02 -9.22
C MET A 134 -0.75 -1.55 -8.94
N THR A 135 -0.53 -1.18 -7.66
CA THR A 135 -0.13 0.19 -7.32
C THR A 135 1.27 0.56 -7.83
N ILE A 136 2.21 -0.38 -7.88
CA ILE A 136 3.56 -0.15 -8.41
C ILE A 136 3.47 0.11 -9.91
N ILE A 137 2.70 -0.72 -10.63
CA ILE A 137 2.70 -0.63 -12.08
C ILE A 137 1.93 0.57 -12.63
N GLY A 138 0.80 0.96 -12.04
CA GLY A 138 0.03 2.06 -12.61
C GLY A 138 0.78 3.41 -12.57
N ASP A 139 1.86 3.52 -11.79
CA ASP A 139 2.78 4.66 -11.87
C ASP A 139 3.54 4.69 -13.22
N GLU A 140 3.89 3.52 -13.74
CA GLU A 140 4.72 3.32 -14.94
C GLU A 140 3.95 3.22 -16.25
N ILE A 141 2.66 2.89 -16.22
CA ILE A 141 1.85 2.79 -17.43
C ILE A 141 1.83 4.14 -18.17
N PRO A 142 2.14 4.21 -19.47
CA PRO A 142 2.16 5.49 -20.18
C PRO A 142 0.75 6.01 -20.53
N LEU A 143 -0.20 5.11 -20.78
CA LEU A 143 -1.54 5.46 -21.23
C LEU A 143 -2.44 5.87 -20.06
N ILE A 144 -2.94 7.10 -20.10
CA ILE A 144 -3.82 7.65 -19.05
C ILE A 144 -5.14 6.88 -18.96
N SER A 145 -5.71 6.45 -20.09
CA SER A 145 -6.95 5.66 -20.13
C SER A 145 -6.83 4.32 -19.39
N GLU A 146 -5.66 3.68 -19.49
CA GLU A 146 -5.38 2.46 -18.74
C GLU A 146 -5.23 2.74 -17.24
N LYS A 147 -4.54 3.83 -16.86
CA LYS A 147 -4.50 4.27 -15.45
C LYS A 147 -5.89 4.55 -14.90
N GLN A 148 -6.76 5.20 -15.67
CA GLN A 148 -8.15 5.44 -15.25
C GLN A 148 -8.91 4.12 -15.05
N SER A 149 -8.74 3.17 -15.97
CA SER A 149 -9.37 1.84 -15.86
C SER A 149 -8.89 1.09 -14.61
N LEU A 150 -7.58 1.08 -14.34
CA LEU A 150 -7.04 0.46 -13.13
C LEU A 150 -7.41 1.22 -11.85
N SER A 151 -7.64 2.53 -11.92
CA SER A 151 -8.10 3.33 -10.77
C SER A 151 -9.48 2.88 -10.30
N LYS A 152 -10.41 2.59 -11.23
CA LYS A 152 -11.73 2.03 -10.92
C LYS A 152 -11.62 0.69 -10.20
N VAL A 153 -10.72 -0.18 -10.67
CA VAL A 153 -10.44 -1.47 -10.01
C VAL A 153 -9.86 -1.27 -8.62
N LEU A 154 -8.84 -0.41 -8.47
CA LEU A 154 -8.13 -0.19 -7.21
C LEU A 154 -9.02 0.37 -6.11
N LEU A 155 -9.92 1.29 -6.49
CA LEU A 155 -10.82 1.99 -5.58
C LEU A 155 -12.16 1.26 -5.41
N ASN A 156 -12.29 0.05 -5.98
CA ASN A 156 -13.52 -0.76 -5.95
C ASN A 156 -14.77 0.00 -6.38
N ASP A 157 -14.67 0.73 -7.49
CA ASP A 157 -15.75 1.56 -8.04
C ASP A 157 -16.77 0.72 -8.81
N GLU A 158 -17.48 -0.17 -8.11
CA GLU A 158 -18.49 -1.06 -8.69
C GLU A 158 -19.68 -0.29 -9.28
N ASN A 159 -19.97 0.90 -8.75
CA ASN A 159 -21.13 1.72 -9.12
C ASN A 159 -20.81 2.81 -10.17
N ASN A 160 -19.57 2.93 -10.65
CA ASN A 160 -19.11 4.05 -11.49
C ASN A 160 -19.39 5.43 -10.86
N GLU A 161 -19.19 5.54 -9.55
CA GLU A 161 -19.31 6.78 -8.79
C GLU A 161 -18.05 7.66 -8.92
N LEU A 162 -16.92 7.07 -9.34
CA LEU A 162 -15.74 7.87 -9.65
C LEU A 162 -15.97 8.69 -10.92
N SER A 163 -15.45 9.92 -10.90
CA SER A 163 -15.39 10.73 -12.11
C SER A 163 -14.64 9.99 -13.22
N ASP A 164 -15.08 10.12 -14.47
CA ASP A 164 -14.47 9.47 -15.64
C ASP A 164 -12.98 9.83 -15.83
N GLY A 165 -12.52 10.92 -15.20
CA GLY A 165 -11.13 11.36 -15.23
C GLY A 165 -10.23 10.80 -14.14
N THR A 166 -10.76 10.02 -13.18
CA THR A 166 -10.04 9.65 -11.95
C THR A 166 -8.77 8.86 -12.25
N ASN A 167 -7.62 9.43 -11.87
CA ASN A 167 -6.31 8.78 -11.97
C ASN A 167 -5.67 8.70 -10.58
N PHE A 168 -5.65 7.50 -10.00
CA PHE A 168 -5.08 7.24 -8.69
C PHE A 168 -3.60 7.64 -8.56
N TRP A 169 -2.86 7.58 -9.66
CA TRP A 169 -1.43 7.89 -9.71
C TRP A 169 -1.13 9.35 -10.06
N ASP A 170 -2.15 10.19 -10.27
CA ASP A 170 -1.93 11.61 -10.47
C ASP A 170 -1.40 12.25 -9.18
N LYS A 171 -0.25 12.93 -9.27
CA LYS A 171 0.42 13.60 -8.16
C LYS A 171 -0.34 14.83 -7.67
N ASN A 172 -1.22 15.38 -8.51
CA ASN A 172 -1.99 16.58 -8.22
C ASN A 172 -3.43 16.27 -7.79
N ARG A 173 -3.80 14.99 -7.65
CA ARG A 173 -5.14 14.63 -7.21
C ARG A 173 -5.34 15.00 -5.74
N GLN A 174 -6.56 15.43 -5.40
CA GLN A 174 -6.98 15.52 -4.02
C GLN A 174 -7.21 14.12 -3.47
N LEU A 175 -6.69 13.83 -2.27
CA LEU A 175 -7.00 12.59 -1.56
C LEU A 175 -8.48 12.57 -1.15
N THR A 176 -9.10 11.39 -1.21
CA THR A 176 -10.49 11.22 -0.77
C THR A 176 -10.59 11.18 0.75
N THR A 177 -11.79 11.38 1.27
CA THR A 177 -12.13 11.25 2.69
C THR A 177 -11.70 9.90 3.25
N ASP A 178 -12.02 8.80 2.56
CA ASP A 178 -11.69 7.45 3.03
C ASP A 178 -10.20 7.13 3.00
N GLU A 179 -9.47 7.65 1.99
CA GLU A 179 -8.02 7.51 1.95
C GLU A 179 -7.37 8.17 3.17
N ILE A 180 -7.74 9.41 3.47
CA ILE A 180 -7.23 10.15 4.64
C ILE A 180 -7.64 9.46 5.94
N ALA A 181 -8.88 9.00 6.06
CA ALA A 181 -9.37 8.29 7.24
C ALA A 181 -8.52 7.03 7.51
N CYS A 182 -8.29 6.21 6.48
CA CYS A 182 -7.49 4.99 6.58
C CYS A 182 -6.04 5.30 6.99
N TYR A 183 -5.40 6.31 6.39
CA TYR A 183 -4.03 6.69 6.74
C TYR A 183 -3.92 7.21 8.18
N LEU A 184 -4.79 8.14 8.58
CA LEU A 184 -4.72 8.76 9.90
C LEU A 184 -5.10 7.78 11.02
N GLN A 185 -6.04 6.86 10.79
CA GLN A 185 -6.34 5.79 11.76
C GLN A 185 -5.12 4.90 12.02
N LYS A 186 -4.35 4.54 10.98
CA LYS A 186 -3.10 3.78 11.15
C LYS A 186 -2.04 4.56 11.93
N ILE A 187 -1.97 5.88 11.75
CA ILE A 187 -1.07 6.74 12.51
C ILE A 187 -1.52 6.81 13.98
N ALA A 188 -2.82 7.00 14.23
CA ALA A 188 -3.39 7.04 15.57
C ALA A 188 -3.19 5.74 16.33
N ALA A 189 -3.36 4.58 15.67
CA ALA A 189 -3.14 3.27 16.28
C ALA A 189 -1.69 3.08 16.81
N ASN A 190 -0.72 3.82 16.27
CA ASN A 190 0.67 3.79 16.71
C ASN A 190 1.04 4.94 17.67
N ALA A 191 0.19 5.96 17.78
CA ALA A 191 0.39 7.10 18.66
C ALA A 191 -0.29 6.85 20.02
N LYS A 192 0.44 7.06 21.12
CA LYS A 192 -0.18 7.02 22.45
C LYS A 192 -0.99 8.30 22.66
N ASN A 193 -2.20 8.18 23.22
CA ASN A 193 -3.02 9.31 23.66
C ASN A 193 -3.44 10.25 22.51
N THR A 194 -3.80 9.68 21.35
CA THR A 194 -4.28 10.41 20.17
C THR A 194 -5.48 9.72 19.56
N GLN A 195 -6.55 10.48 19.33
CA GLN A 195 -7.74 10.05 18.61
C GLN A 195 -7.87 10.86 17.32
N VAL A 196 -8.21 10.16 16.23
CA VAL A 196 -8.49 10.77 14.93
C VAL A 196 -9.99 10.71 14.68
N ASN A 197 -10.57 11.87 14.41
CA ASN A 197 -11.97 11.99 13.98
C ASN A 197 -12.08 11.71 12.48
N TYR A 198 -13.24 11.22 12.05
CA TYR A 198 -13.47 10.93 10.64
C TYR A 198 -13.37 12.23 9.81
N PRO A 199 -12.65 12.24 8.67
CA PRO A 199 -12.50 13.43 7.85
C PRO A 199 -13.86 13.98 7.40
N THR A 200 -14.04 15.29 7.42
CA THR A 200 -15.32 15.92 7.12
C THR A 200 -15.14 17.21 6.34
N GLY A 201 -16.22 17.71 5.73
CA GLY A 201 -16.26 19.05 5.16
C GLY A 201 -16.21 20.13 6.25
N LEU A 202 -15.84 21.35 5.88
CA LEU A 202 -15.86 22.48 6.82
C LEU A 202 -17.29 22.82 7.27
N TYR A 203 -18.21 22.97 6.32
CA TYR A 203 -19.58 23.37 6.58
C TYR A 203 -20.54 22.18 6.48
N VAL A 204 -21.56 22.19 7.34
CA VAL A 204 -22.72 21.33 7.16
C VAL A 204 -23.46 21.78 5.89
N PRO A 205 -23.86 20.86 4.98
CA PRO A 205 -24.55 21.22 3.75
C PRO A 205 -25.74 22.16 4.00
N TYR A 206 -25.82 23.24 3.22
CA TYR A 206 -26.88 24.24 3.29
C TYR A 206 -27.00 24.95 4.66
N SER A 207 -25.93 25.02 5.44
CA SER A 207 -25.88 25.67 6.74
C SER A 207 -24.68 26.62 6.87
N THR A 208 -24.76 27.53 7.84
CA THR A 208 -23.62 28.35 8.28
C THR A 208 -22.80 27.68 9.40
N ARG A 209 -23.30 26.59 9.97
CA ARG A 209 -22.62 25.81 11.01
C ARG A 209 -21.49 24.97 10.44
N THR A 210 -20.47 24.73 11.25
CA THR A 210 -19.34 23.86 10.88
C THR A 210 -19.43 22.50 11.54
N HIS A 211 -18.96 21.45 10.86
CA HIS A 211 -18.87 20.12 11.47
C HIS A 211 -17.93 20.10 12.69
N LEU A 212 -16.91 20.97 12.70
CA LEU A 212 -16.01 21.12 13.85
C LEU A 212 -16.76 21.71 15.06
N GLU A 213 -17.54 22.77 14.87
CA GLU A 213 -18.33 23.37 15.95
C GLU A 213 -19.30 22.36 16.56
N ASP A 214 -20.01 21.60 15.72
CA ASP A 214 -20.93 20.56 16.17
C ASP A 214 -20.19 19.49 17.01
N ALA A 215 -19.06 18.97 16.49
CA ALA A 215 -18.26 17.97 17.19
C ALA A 215 -17.68 18.47 18.52
N LEU A 216 -17.20 19.72 18.58
CA LEU A 216 -16.69 20.31 19.82
C LEU A 216 -17.81 20.47 20.86
N ASN A 217 -18.96 21.02 20.44
CA ASN A 217 -20.08 21.27 21.32
C ASN A 217 -20.67 19.97 21.88
N GLU A 218 -20.81 18.93 21.06
CA GLU A 218 -21.32 17.63 21.51
C GLU A 218 -20.38 16.97 22.53
N ASN A 219 -19.07 16.95 22.25
CA ASN A 219 -18.11 16.32 23.16
C ASN A 219 -17.96 17.07 24.48
N ILE A 220 -17.88 18.41 24.46
CA ILE A 220 -17.77 19.22 25.69
C ILE A 220 -19.05 19.15 26.53
N LYS A 221 -20.23 19.10 25.89
CA LYS A 221 -21.50 18.92 26.61
C LYS A 221 -21.60 17.54 27.28
N SER A 222 -21.09 16.51 26.60
CA SER A 222 -21.08 15.13 27.12
C SER A 222 -20.07 14.94 28.25
N ASP A 223 -18.86 15.50 28.10
CA ASP A 223 -17.79 15.44 29.10
C ASP A 223 -17.06 16.80 29.19
N PRO A 224 -17.31 17.60 30.24
CA PRO A 224 -16.62 18.87 30.47
C PRO A 224 -15.10 18.74 30.66
N SER A 225 -14.60 17.54 30.94
CA SER A 225 -13.18 17.26 31.10
C SER A 225 -12.47 16.96 29.77
N TRP A 226 -13.23 16.73 28.70
CA TRP A 226 -12.73 16.52 27.34
C TRP A 226 -11.95 17.75 26.82
N PRO A 227 -10.90 17.57 26.00
CA PRO A 227 -10.37 16.28 25.54
C PRO A 227 -9.39 15.65 26.54
N ASN A 228 -9.50 14.33 26.71
CA ASN A 228 -8.57 13.53 27.51
C ASN A 228 -7.31 13.10 26.72
N GLU A 229 -7.44 13.06 25.39
CA GLU A 229 -6.38 12.71 24.44
C GLU A 229 -6.20 13.81 23.40
N VAL A 230 -5.11 13.80 22.63
CA VAL A 230 -4.98 14.70 21.48
C VAL A 230 -6.04 14.33 20.44
N GLN A 231 -6.86 15.29 20.03
CA GLN A 231 -7.92 15.09 19.05
C GLN A 231 -7.48 15.69 17.71
N LEU A 232 -7.50 14.87 16.67
CA LEU A 232 -7.19 15.29 15.31
C LEU A 232 -8.47 15.35 14.47
N PHE A 233 -8.69 16.48 13.81
CA PHE A 233 -9.85 16.75 12.94
C PHE A 233 -9.36 17.09 11.53
N PRO A 234 -9.44 16.16 10.58
CA PRO A 234 -9.14 16.43 9.18
C PRO A 234 -10.36 17.10 8.53
N ILE A 235 -10.18 18.32 8.04
CA ILE A 235 -11.27 19.17 7.53
C ILE A 235 -10.99 19.53 6.07
N ASN A 236 -11.95 19.26 5.19
CA ASN A 236 -11.92 19.64 3.79
C ASN A 236 -12.62 20.99 3.58
N THR A 237 -11.94 21.95 2.96
CA THR A 237 -12.52 23.28 2.64
C THR A 237 -13.04 23.38 1.20
N GLY A 238 -13.21 22.25 0.51
CA GLY A 238 -13.61 22.16 -0.90
C GLY A 238 -12.46 22.02 -1.89
N GLY A 239 -11.25 22.47 -1.52
CA GLY A 239 -10.04 22.32 -2.36
C GLY A 239 -8.75 22.09 -1.57
N HIS A 240 -8.83 22.10 -0.24
CA HIS A 240 -7.70 21.88 0.65
C HIS A 240 -8.11 20.99 1.80
N TRP A 241 -7.15 20.24 2.32
CA TRP A 241 -7.27 19.49 3.57
C TRP A 241 -6.48 20.21 4.66
N ILE A 242 -7.13 20.47 5.78
CA ILE A 242 -6.56 21.10 6.97
C ILE A 242 -6.64 20.08 8.11
N LEU A 243 -5.54 19.88 8.83
CA LEU A 243 -5.54 19.08 10.05
C LEU A 243 -5.59 20.00 11.27
N VAL A 244 -6.72 19.99 11.98
CA VAL A 244 -6.88 20.72 13.24
C VAL A 244 -6.55 19.77 14.39
N SER A 245 -5.64 20.16 15.27
CA SER A 245 -5.32 19.42 16.49
C SER A 245 -5.84 20.17 17.71
N LEU A 246 -6.58 19.48 18.57
CA LEU A 246 -7.03 19.98 19.85
C LEU A 246 -6.41 19.15 20.98
N GLN A 247 -5.79 19.83 21.93
CA GLN A 247 -5.18 19.21 23.10
C GLN A 247 -5.44 20.04 24.36
N LYS A 248 -5.64 19.36 25.47
CA LYS A 248 -5.79 20.00 26.78
C LYS A 248 -4.41 20.15 27.44
N ILE A 249 -3.99 21.40 27.66
CA ILE A 249 -2.74 21.69 28.39
C ILE A 249 -3.10 22.04 29.84
N VAL A 250 -2.74 21.16 30.78
CA VAL A 250 -2.93 21.41 32.22
C VAL A 250 -1.69 22.08 32.79
N ASN A 251 -1.75 23.39 33.03
CA ASN A 251 -0.72 24.10 33.78
C ASN A 251 -0.79 23.73 35.27
N LYS A 252 0.02 22.76 35.72
CA LYS A 252 0.20 22.53 37.16
C LYS A 252 1.05 23.66 37.75
N LYS A 253 0.43 24.56 38.52
CA LYS A 253 1.17 25.43 39.45
C LYS A 253 1.83 24.55 40.51
N ILE A 254 3.17 24.48 40.51
CA ILE A 254 3.92 23.95 41.64
C ILE A 254 3.88 25.03 42.73
N ILE A 255 3.04 24.83 43.74
CA ILE A 255 3.06 25.66 44.96
C ILE A 255 4.12 25.03 45.86
N ASN A 256 5.31 25.62 45.90
CA ASN A 256 6.30 25.30 46.93
C ASN A 256 5.87 26.00 48.23
N TYR A 257 5.44 25.23 49.22
CA TYR A 257 5.34 25.74 50.58
C TYR A 257 6.77 25.94 51.11
N LYS A 258 7.09 27.18 51.50
CA LYS A 258 8.31 27.52 52.24
C LYS A 258 8.13 27.20 53.72
#